data_AF-A0A0J1I3E1-F1
#
_entry.id   AF-A0A0J1I3E1-F1
#
_cell.length_a   1.000
_cell.length_b   1.000
_cell.length_c   1.000
_cell.angle_alpha   90.00
_cell.angle_beta   90.00
_cell.angle_gamma   90.00
#
_symmetry.space_group_name_H-M   'P 1'
#
loop_
_entity.id
_entity.type
_entity.pdbx_description
1 polymer ?
#
loop_
_entity_poly.entity_id
_entity_poly.type
_entity_poly.pdbx_seq_one_letter_code
_entity_poly.pdbx_strand_id
1 'polypeptide(L)'
;MKKYTLYSLMLLTLLFLSACSNSAQPKEENDVQSIKDVTVKIPETIFTSSKKNETINEDEMKRSIKTYLDYSRELYENTVPLSSAMSDEKVTESDREKLQKLIDLAQQNDANFHHFISNNTIPHDYKQPSKEIHDYISSSTALSVELEQELDKLAEDGNLFKTDFSFTKRFEKVNGRKQKEIEKFLKEKKIKTEYFKK
;
A
#
# COMPACT_ATOMS: atom_id res chain seq x y z
N MET A 1 -42.32 -45.43 -25.22
CA MET A 1 -41.95 -45.77 -23.83
C MET A 1 -40.55 -45.20 -23.58
N LYS A 2 -40.50 -43.95 -23.11
CA LYS A 2 -39.32 -43.10 -22.94
C LYS A 2 -39.29 -42.61 -21.49
N LYS A 3 -38.79 -43.40 -20.55
CA LYS A 3 -38.53 -42.95 -19.16
C LYS A 3 -37.33 -43.62 -18.47
N TYR A 4 -36.65 -44.57 -19.12
CA TYR A 4 -35.59 -45.37 -18.45
C TYR A 4 -34.14 -44.99 -18.84
N THR A 5 -33.94 -44.12 -19.84
CA THR A 5 -32.59 -43.68 -20.24
C THR A 5 -32.02 -42.55 -19.38
N LEU A 6 -32.86 -41.82 -18.63
CA LEU A 6 -32.37 -40.71 -17.77
C LEU A 6 -31.83 -41.22 -16.42
N TYR A 7 -32.33 -42.36 -15.92
CA TYR A 7 -31.90 -42.92 -14.64
C TYR A 7 -30.55 -43.67 -14.72
N SER A 8 -30.18 -44.19 -15.89
CA SER A 8 -28.89 -44.86 -16.07
C SER A 8 -27.71 -43.89 -16.12
N LEU A 9 -27.92 -42.63 -16.51
CA LEU A 9 -26.86 -41.61 -16.58
C LEU A 9 -26.59 -40.97 -15.22
N MET A 10 -27.57 -40.99 -14.30
CA MET A 10 -27.44 -40.39 -12.97
C MET A 10 -26.79 -41.34 -11.94
N LEU A 11 -26.76 -42.65 -12.21
CA LEU A 11 -26.10 -43.63 -11.33
C LEU A 11 -24.59 -43.76 -11.59
N LEU A 12 -24.12 -43.33 -12.77
CA LEU A 12 -22.70 -43.43 -13.15
C LEU A 12 -21.83 -42.29 -12.58
N THR A 13 -22.45 -41.19 -12.11
CA THR A 13 -21.73 -40.04 -11.54
C THR A 13 -21.43 -40.19 -10.05
N LEU A 14 -22.03 -41.16 -9.36
CA LEU A 14 -21.84 -41.40 -7.92
C LEU A 14 -20.58 -42.23 -7.59
N LEU A 15 -19.92 -42.82 -8.59
CA LEU A 15 -18.72 -43.65 -8.39
C LEU A 15 -17.38 -42.91 -8.58
N PHE A 16 -17.40 -41.60 -8.84
CA PHE A 16 -16.18 -40.77 -8.95
C PHE A 16 -15.89 -39.89 -7.72
N LEU A 17 -16.63 -40.04 -6.61
CA LEU A 17 -16.39 -39.28 -5.37
C LEU A 17 -15.48 -40.02 -4.36
N SER A 18 -14.83 -41.11 -4.76
CA SER A 18 -13.95 -41.91 -3.89
C SER A 18 -12.50 -41.89 -4.35
N ALA A 19 -11.94 -40.70 -4.60
CA ALA A 19 -10.50 -40.51 -4.77
C ALA A 19 -10.04 -39.09 -4.38
N CYS A 20 -10.53 -38.55 -3.27
CA CYS A 20 -9.70 -37.65 -2.47
C CYS A 20 -8.99 -38.54 -1.45
N SER A 21 -7.86 -39.11 -1.87
CA SER A 21 -6.93 -39.74 -0.95
C SER A 21 -6.56 -38.76 0.14
N ASN A 22 -6.41 -39.27 1.36
CA ASN A 22 -5.79 -38.61 2.50
C ASN A 22 -4.48 -37.90 2.10
N SER A 23 -4.57 -36.67 1.60
CA SER A 23 -3.58 -35.65 1.89
C SER A 23 -4.12 -34.95 3.11
N ALA A 24 -3.51 -35.22 4.27
CA ALA A 24 -3.69 -34.42 5.45
C ALA A 24 -3.79 -32.96 5.01
N GLN A 25 -4.95 -32.32 5.23
CA GLN A 25 -4.98 -30.87 5.20
C GLN A 25 -3.81 -30.45 6.09
N PRO A 26 -2.86 -29.64 5.60
CA PRO A 26 -2.13 -28.84 6.55
C PRO A 26 -3.24 -28.13 7.31
N LYS A 27 -3.27 -28.29 8.63
CA LYS A 27 -3.84 -27.24 9.45
C LYS A 27 -3.03 -26.02 9.00
N GLU A 28 -3.60 -25.21 8.12
CA GLU A 28 -3.26 -23.80 8.12
C GLU A 28 -3.64 -23.39 9.54
N GLU A 29 -2.69 -23.51 10.46
CA GLU A 29 -2.48 -22.45 11.42
C GLU A 29 -2.49 -21.19 10.55
N ASN A 30 -3.64 -20.53 10.53
CA ASN A 30 -3.69 -19.10 10.40
C ASN A 30 -2.87 -18.59 11.59
N ASP A 31 -1.55 -18.70 11.47
CA ASP A 31 -0.61 -17.83 12.12
C ASP A 31 -0.77 -16.50 11.39
N VAL A 32 -1.97 -15.92 11.54
CA VAL A 32 -2.15 -14.49 11.47
C VAL A 32 -1.28 -14.05 12.63
N GLN A 33 0.01 -13.81 12.33
CA GLN A 33 0.92 -13.14 13.21
C GLN A 33 0.09 -12.03 13.83
N SER A 34 -0.18 -12.14 15.12
CA SER A 34 -0.97 -11.15 15.81
C SER A 34 -0.35 -9.82 15.44
N ILE A 35 -1.13 -8.86 14.91
CA ILE A 35 -0.64 -7.54 14.48
C ILE A 35 0.23 -6.91 15.59
N LYS A 36 0.03 -7.35 16.83
CA LYS A 36 0.78 -7.07 18.05
C LYS A 36 2.28 -7.35 18.02
N ASP A 37 2.78 -8.26 17.16
CA ASP A 37 4.21 -8.60 17.11
C ASP A 37 4.99 -7.87 16.01
N VAL A 38 4.34 -7.02 15.21
CA VAL A 38 5.07 -6.20 14.24
C VAL A 38 5.83 -5.12 14.99
N THR A 39 7.16 -5.24 15.02
CA THR A 39 8.03 -4.21 15.58
C THR A 39 7.98 -2.98 14.68
N VAL A 40 7.17 -2.00 15.06
CA VAL A 40 7.07 -0.71 14.39
C VAL A 40 8.37 0.06 14.58
N LYS A 41 9.01 0.42 13.48
CA LYS A 41 10.21 1.24 13.41
C LYS A 41 9.86 2.57 12.76
N ILE A 42 10.33 3.66 13.35
CA ILE A 42 10.23 4.97 12.72
C ILE A 42 11.49 5.16 11.88
N PRO A 43 11.39 5.31 10.55
CA PRO A 43 12.55 5.56 9.71
C PRO A 43 13.28 6.82 10.18
N GLU A 44 14.62 6.74 10.25
CA GLU A 44 15.45 7.88 10.64
C GLU A 44 15.52 8.95 9.54
N THR A 45 15.26 8.55 8.30
CA THR A 45 15.39 9.41 7.12
C THR A 45 14.25 9.19 6.14
N ILE A 46 14.06 10.18 5.28
CA ILE A 46 13.11 10.18 4.16
C ILE A 46 13.81 10.73 2.91
N PHE A 47 13.12 10.72 1.77
CA PHE A 47 13.61 11.41 0.58
C PHE A 47 13.81 12.90 0.88
N THR A 48 15.00 13.41 0.58
CA THR A 48 15.35 14.81 0.72
C THR A 48 16.21 15.25 -0.47
N SER A 49 16.04 16.50 -0.88
CA SER A 49 16.89 17.16 -1.87
C SER A 49 16.84 18.66 -1.65
N SER A 50 17.99 19.31 -1.59
CA SER A 50 18.11 20.77 -1.55
C SER A 50 18.13 21.43 -2.93
N LYS A 51 18.16 20.63 -4.01
CA LYS A 51 18.29 21.12 -5.39
C LYS A 51 17.06 21.87 -5.87
N LYS A 52 17.29 23.01 -6.50
CA LYS A 52 16.27 23.88 -7.08
C LYS A 52 16.81 24.59 -8.31
N ASN A 53 15.99 24.67 -9.36
CA ASN A 53 16.31 25.24 -10.67
C ASN A 53 17.53 24.56 -11.34
N GLU A 54 17.82 23.30 -11.00
CA GLU A 54 18.90 22.54 -11.61
C GLU A 54 18.41 21.68 -12.78
N THR A 55 19.34 21.24 -13.64
CA THR A 55 19.07 20.19 -14.62
C THR A 55 19.46 18.84 -14.03
N ILE A 56 18.48 17.97 -13.84
CA ILE A 56 18.65 16.63 -13.28
C ILE A 56 18.90 15.66 -14.44
N ASN A 57 20.00 14.91 -14.36
CA ASN A 57 20.29 13.88 -15.35
C ASN A 57 19.50 12.59 -15.07
N GLU A 58 19.50 11.67 -16.04
CA GLU A 58 18.74 10.42 -15.95
C GLU A 58 19.15 9.56 -14.75
N ASP A 59 20.44 9.41 -14.47
CA ASP A 59 20.91 8.56 -13.38
C ASP A 59 20.53 9.11 -12.00
N GLU A 60 20.55 10.43 -11.84
CA GLU A 60 20.07 11.10 -10.64
C GLU A 60 18.56 10.91 -10.50
N MET A 61 17.78 11.07 -11.58
CA MET A 61 16.34 10.87 -11.55
C MET A 61 15.96 9.43 -11.16
N LYS A 62 16.67 8.42 -11.70
CA LYS A 62 16.50 7.01 -11.31
C LYS A 62 16.74 6.79 -9.82
N ARG A 63 17.84 7.33 -9.29
CA ARG A 63 18.16 7.22 -7.85
C ARG A 63 17.10 7.92 -7.01
N SER A 64 16.68 9.14 -7.37
CA SER A 64 15.67 9.89 -6.63
C SER A 64 14.32 9.16 -6.58
N ILE A 65 13.85 8.60 -7.71
CA ILE A 65 12.62 7.79 -7.74
C ILE A 65 12.75 6.56 -6.86
N LYS A 66 13.88 5.83 -6.95
CA LYS A 66 14.12 4.65 -6.12
C LYS A 66 14.07 5.01 -4.65
N THR A 67 14.83 6.02 -4.22
CA THR A 67 14.90 6.45 -2.84
C THR A 67 13.54 6.89 -2.30
N TYR A 68 12.79 7.67 -3.09
CA TYR A 68 11.43 8.07 -2.74
C TYR A 68 10.50 6.88 -2.53
N LEU A 69 10.48 5.93 -3.47
CA LEU A 69 9.64 4.74 -3.38
C LEU A 69 10.04 3.83 -2.22
N ASP A 70 11.34 3.61 -2.00
CA ASP A 70 11.80 2.72 -0.93
C ASP A 70 11.47 3.28 0.46
N TYR A 71 11.66 4.59 0.70
CA TYR A 71 11.22 5.20 1.95
C TYR A 71 9.69 5.23 2.09
N SER A 72 8.96 5.43 1.00
CA SER A 72 7.50 5.31 1.01
C SER A 72 7.05 3.91 1.45
N ARG A 73 7.80 2.86 1.08
CA ARG A 73 7.52 1.49 1.50
C ARG A 73 7.76 1.32 2.99
N GLU A 74 8.93 1.74 3.45
CA GLU A 74 9.32 1.60 4.85
C GLU A 74 8.31 2.31 5.75
N LEU A 75 7.88 3.51 5.38
CA LEU A 75 6.82 4.23 6.07
C LEU A 75 5.49 3.45 6.02
N TYR A 76 5.07 2.97 4.85
CA TYR A 76 3.83 2.19 4.70
C TYR A 76 3.81 0.92 5.56
N GLU A 77 4.89 0.14 5.54
CA GLU A 77 5.04 -1.12 6.29
C GLU A 77 4.97 -0.92 7.80
N ASN A 78 5.27 0.28 8.29
CA ASN A 78 5.19 0.63 9.71
C ASN A 78 3.85 1.31 10.07
N THR A 79 3.32 2.14 9.18
CA THR A 79 2.04 2.86 9.39
C THR A 79 0.85 1.92 9.40
N VAL A 80 0.75 0.99 8.43
CA VAL A 80 -0.46 0.16 8.29
C VAL A 80 -0.68 -0.79 9.48
N PRO A 81 0.32 -1.55 9.95
CA PRO A 81 0.14 -2.40 11.12
C PRO A 81 -0.18 -1.59 12.38
N LEU A 82 0.51 -0.47 12.59
CA LEU A 82 0.28 0.39 13.75
C LEU A 82 -1.14 0.97 13.74
N SER A 83 -1.58 1.52 12.61
CA SER A 83 -2.95 2.05 12.43
C SER A 83 -4.01 0.96 12.63
N SER A 84 -3.76 -0.26 12.13
CA SER A 84 -4.68 -1.40 12.31
C SER A 84 -4.82 -1.82 13.78
N ALA A 85 -3.77 -1.61 14.59
CA ALA A 85 -3.81 -1.90 16.02
C ALA A 85 -4.55 -0.82 16.84
N MET A 86 -4.89 0.34 16.26
CA MET A 86 -5.49 1.47 16.98
C MET A 86 -6.92 1.23 17.48
N SER A 87 -7.58 0.17 17.02
CA SER A 87 -8.89 -0.25 17.53
C SER A 87 -8.80 -1.15 18.77
N ASP A 88 -7.60 -1.52 19.23
CA ASP A 88 -7.42 -2.34 20.44
C ASP A 88 -7.63 -1.49 21.71
N GLU A 89 -8.26 -2.07 22.73
CA GLU A 89 -8.49 -1.43 24.04
C GLU A 89 -7.18 -1.03 24.76
N LYS A 90 -6.04 -1.59 24.34
CA LYS A 90 -4.72 -1.36 24.95
C LYS A 90 -3.86 -0.29 24.29
N VAL A 91 -4.38 0.45 23.32
CA VAL A 91 -3.63 1.50 22.62
C VAL A 91 -3.21 2.59 23.59
N THR A 92 -1.94 2.97 23.53
CA THR A 92 -1.37 4.02 24.39
C THR A 92 -1.24 5.34 23.64
N GLU A 93 -1.11 6.45 24.37
CA GLU A 93 -0.80 7.75 23.79
C GLU A 93 0.51 7.72 22.97
N SER A 94 1.52 6.99 23.47
CA SER A 94 2.77 6.82 22.74
C SER A 94 2.59 6.14 21.39
N ASP A 95 1.62 5.24 21.26
CA ASP A 95 1.33 4.59 19.98
C ASP A 95 0.63 5.54 19.00
N ARG A 96 -0.23 6.43 19.49
CA ARG A 96 -0.82 7.52 18.70
C ARG A 96 0.25 8.50 18.22
N GLU A 97 1.14 8.96 19.11
CA GLU A 97 2.26 9.83 18.75
C GLU A 97 3.19 9.20 17.69
N LYS A 98 3.47 7.89 17.80
CA LYS A 98 4.25 7.17 16.79
C LYS A 98 3.53 7.12 15.44
N LEU A 99 2.21 6.86 15.45
CA LEU A 99 1.41 6.83 14.24
C LEU A 99 1.40 8.20 13.55
N GLN A 100 1.15 9.27 14.32
CA GLN A 100 1.20 10.64 13.83
C GLN A 100 2.56 10.93 13.19
N LYS A 101 3.65 10.59 13.88
CA LYS A 101 5.01 10.82 13.37
C LYS A 101 5.28 10.07 12.07
N LEU A 102 4.81 8.83 11.92
CA LEU A 102 4.96 8.07 10.68
C LEU A 102 4.17 8.70 9.52
N ILE A 103 2.95 9.19 9.79
CA ILE A 103 2.11 9.88 8.81
C ILE A 103 2.75 11.21 8.39
N ASP A 104 3.23 12.01 9.34
CA ASP A 104 3.93 13.26 9.09
C ASP A 104 5.18 13.05 8.22
N LEU A 105 5.96 12.01 8.50
CA LEU A 105 7.13 11.65 7.70
C LEU A 105 6.74 11.23 6.27
N ALA A 106 5.62 10.50 6.09
CA ALA A 106 5.11 10.16 4.77
C ALA A 106 4.66 11.38 3.98
N GLN A 107 3.94 12.31 4.61
CA GLN A 107 3.56 13.58 3.98
C GLN A 107 4.78 14.41 3.58
N GLN A 108 5.80 14.47 4.46
CA GLN A 108 7.06 15.16 4.16
C GLN A 108 7.84 14.50 3.01
N ASN A 109 7.90 13.16 2.99
CA ASN A 109 8.53 12.39 1.91
C ASN A 109 7.89 12.72 0.55
N ASP A 110 6.55 12.75 0.51
CA ASP A 110 5.78 13.12 -0.68
C ASP A 110 6.02 14.57 -1.11
N ALA A 111 5.95 15.51 -0.15
CA ALA A 111 6.19 16.92 -0.41
C ALA A 111 7.61 17.18 -0.93
N ASN A 112 8.62 16.52 -0.36
CA ASN A 112 10.01 16.64 -0.78
C ASN A 112 10.21 16.13 -2.22
N PHE A 113 9.63 14.97 -2.55
CA PHE A 113 9.71 14.44 -3.91
C PHE A 113 8.96 15.30 -4.91
N HIS A 114 7.76 15.79 -4.56
CA HIS A 114 7.02 16.73 -5.38
C HIS A 114 7.82 18.01 -5.64
N HIS A 115 8.42 18.58 -4.59
CA HIS A 115 9.26 19.76 -4.71
C HIS A 115 10.45 19.52 -5.65
N PHE A 116 11.10 18.36 -5.51
CA PHE A 116 12.23 17.97 -6.36
C PHE A 116 11.84 17.90 -7.84
N ILE A 117 10.73 17.23 -8.20
CA ILE A 117 10.33 17.06 -9.60
C ILE A 117 9.70 18.32 -10.21
N SER A 118 9.09 19.17 -9.39
CA SER A 118 8.42 20.40 -9.85
C SER A 118 9.38 21.59 -9.99
N ASN A 119 10.44 21.65 -9.17
CA ASN A 119 11.35 22.80 -9.14
C ASN A 119 12.68 22.57 -9.86
N ASN A 120 12.86 21.44 -10.55
CA ASN A 120 14.05 21.17 -11.34
C ASN A 120 13.67 20.80 -12.78
N THR A 121 14.59 21.01 -13.72
CA THR A 121 14.46 20.51 -15.09
C THR A 121 14.85 19.05 -15.12
N ILE A 122 13.86 18.16 -15.19
CA ILE A 122 14.06 16.70 -15.28
C ILE A 122 13.92 16.21 -16.73
N PRO A 123 14.46 15.02 -17.06
CA PRO A 123 14.38 14.48 -18.42
C PRO A 123 12.93 14.35 -18.90
N HIS A 124 12.69 14.65 -20.17
CA HIS A 124 11.33 14.81 -20.71
C HIS A 124 10.45 13.57 -20.50
N ASP A 125 11.01 12.39 -20.76
CA ASP A 125 10.39 11.08 -20.62
C ASP A 125 10.20 10.63 -19.16
N TYR A 126 10.73 11.38 -18.18
CA TYR A 126 10.50 11.16 -16.75
C TYR A 126 9.41 12.07 -16.17
N LYS A 127 9.00 13.14 -16.87
CA LYS A 127 8.05 14.13 -16.34
C LYS A 127 6.71 13.54 -15.94
N GLN A 128 6.02 12.92 -16.88
CA GLN A 128 4.71 12.34 -16.63
C GLN A 128 4.80 11.13 -15.67
N PRO A 129 5.70 10.15 -15.86
CA PRO A 129 5.80 9.02 -14.95
C PRO A 129 6.17 9.41 -13.51
N SER A 130 7.05 10.39 -13.30
CA SER A 130 7.40 10.84 -11.94
C SER A 130 6.22 11.50 -11.24
N LYS A 131 5.40 12.25 -11.97
CA LYS A 131 4.15 12.81 -11.46
C LYS A 131 3.14 11.71 -11.11
N GLU A 132 2.98 10.70 -11.97
CA GLU A 132 2.09 9.57 -11.70
C GLU A 132 2.52 8.75 -10.49
N ILE A 133 3.83 8.54 -10.32
CA ILE A 133 4.43 7.93 -9.13
C ILE A 133 4.06 8.74 -7.89
N HIS A 134 4.35 10.05 -7.88
CA HIS A 134 3.99 10.93 -6.76
C HIS A 134 2.49 10.87 -6.46
N ASP A 135 1.63 11.00 -7.48
CA ASP A 135 0.18 11.05 -7.31
C ASP A 135 -0.37 9.72 -6.75
N TYR A 136 0.20 8.59 -7.15
CA TYR A 136 -0.17 7.28 -6.61
C TYR A 136 0.20 7.16 -5.14
N ILE A 137 1.46 7.44 -4.80
CA ILE A 137 1.97 7.29 -3.43
C ILE A 137 1.30 8.29 -2.49
N SER A 138 1.25 9.58 -2.86
CA SER A 138 0.60 10.61 -2.04
C SER A 138 -0.89 10.39 -1.85
N SER A 139 -1.57 9.76 -2.82
CA SER A 139 -2.97 9.36 -2.62
C SER A 139 -3.09 8.20 -1.63
N SER A 140 -2.10 7.30 -1.56
CA SER A 140 -2.03 6.26 -0.54
C SER A 140 -1.73 6.87 0.85
N THR A 141 -0.80 7.83 0.94
CA THR A 141 -0.53 8.57 2.18
C THR A 141 -1.77 9.30 2.67
N ALA A 142 -2.52 9.93 1.76
CA ALA A 142 -3.76 10.62 2.10
C ALA A 142 -4.84 9.68 2.70
N LEU A 143 -4.89 8.41 2.27
CA LEU A 143 -5.78 7.42 2.91
C LEU A 143 -5.40 7.19 4.38
N SER A 144 -4.11 7.13 4.71
CA SER A 144 -3.64 6.98 6.09
C SER A 144 -3.97 8.21 6.94
N VAL A 145 -3.85 9.42 6.38
CA VAL A 145 -4.23 10.68 7.04
C VAL A 145 -5.73 10.71 7.33
N GLU A 146 -6.55 10.41 6.32
CA GLU A 146 -8.01 10.40 6.50
C GLU A 146 -8.42 9.33 7.54
N LEU A 147 -7.70 8.20 7.63
CA LEU A 147 -7.95 7.16 8.65
C LEU A 147 -7.55 7.60 10.05
N GLU A 148 -6.40 8.24 10.22
CA GLU A 148 -5.95 8.78 11.51
C GLU A 148 -6.93 9.82 12.05
N GLN A 149 -7.43 10.73 11.21
CA GLN A 149 -8.47 11.69 11.59
C GLN A 149 -9.76 11.02 12.08
N GLU A 150 -10.16 9.88 11.51
CA GLU A 150 -11.34 9.14 11.99
C GLU A 150 -11.05 8.37 13.29
N LEU A 151 -9.81 7.92 13.51
CA LEU A 151 -9.39 7.31 14.78
C LEU A 151 -9.33 8.32 15.93
N ASP A 152 -8.99 9.56 15.65
CA ASP A 152 -9.02 10.65 16.64
C ASP A 152 -10.45 11.02 17.02
N LYS A 153 -11.35 11.15 16.04
CA LYS A 153 -12.79 11.36 16.31
C LYS A 153 -13.36 10.23 17.17
N LEU A 154 -13.03 8.98 16.86
CA LEU A 154 -13.44 7.82 17.67
C LEU A 154 -12.99 7.97 19.13
N ALA A 155 -11.76 8.41 19.36
CA ALA A 155 -11.23 8.59 20.71
C ALA A 155 -11.95 9.72 21.48
N GLU A 156 -12.35 10.78 20.79
CA GLU A 156 -13.04 11.94 21.39
C GLU A 156 -14.54 11.69 21.67
N ASP A 157 -15.28 11.11 20.72
CA ASP A 157 -16.74 11.05 20.76
C ASP A 157 -17.33 9.63 20.76
N GLY A 158 -16.48 8.60 20.73
CA GLY A 158 -16.86 7.18 20.75
C GLY A 158 -17.54 6.69 19.47
N ASN A 159 -17.64 7.50 18.41
CA ASN A 159 -18.25 7.12 17.14
C ASN A 159 -17.18 6.90 16.07
N LEU A 160 -17.08 5.66 15.59
CA LEU A 160 -16.43 5.39 14.31
C LEU A 160 -17.46 5.72 13.21
N PHE A 161 -17.07 6.54 12.24
CA PHE A 161 -17.86 6.87 11.04
C PHE A 161 -19.12 7.73 11.26
N LYS A 162 -18.94 9.05 11.15
CA LYS A 162 -20.04 9.98 10.79
C LYS A 162 -19.86 10.71 9.46
N THR A 163 -18.78 10.45 8.72
CA THR A 163 -18.43 11.28 7.54
C THR A 163 -18.36 10.49 6.24
N ASP A 164 -18.85 11.14 5.19
CA ASP A 164 -18.86 10.78 3.77
C ASP A 164 -17.58 10.03 3.36
N PHE A 165 -17.72 8.93 2.60
CA PHE A 165 -16.61 8.04 2.17
C PHE A 165 -15.67 8.74 1.16
N SER A 166 -15.02 9.84 1.54
CA SER A 166 -14.06 10.57 0.71
C SER A 166 -12.88 9.70 0.26
N PHE A 167 -12.53 8.69 1.06
CA PHE A 167 -11.54 7.66 0.74
C PHE A 167 -11.77 7.06 -0.66
N THR A 168 -13.03 6.90 -1.08
CA THR A 168 -13.35 6.32 -2.39
C THR A 168 -12.80 7.12 -3.56
N LYS A 169 -12.70 8.45 -3.43
CA LYS A 169 -12.11 9.32 -4.46
C LYS A 169 -10.62 9.06 -4.65
N ARG A 170 -9.92 8.53 -3.64
CA ARG A 170 -8.49 8.19 -3.72
C ARG A 170 -8.25 6.89 -4.50
N PHE A 171 -9.21 5.96 -4.53
CA PHE A 171 -9.09 4.71 -5.28
C PHE A 171 -9.06 4.91 -6.81
N GLU A 172 -9.53 6.05 -7.31
CA GLU A 172 -9.30 6.43 -8.72
C GLU A 172 -7.81 6.57 -9.06
N LYS A 173 -6.99 6.95 -8.07
CA LYS A 173 -5.54 7.13 -8.21
C LYS A 173 -4.76 5.91 -7.71
N VAL A 174 -5.21 5.29 -6.62
CA VAL A 174 -4.58 4.10 -6.01
C VAL A 174 -5.32 2.85 -6.50
N ASN A 175 -4.94 2.35 -7.67
CA ASN A 175 -5.49 1.11 -8.21
C ASN A 175 -4.47 0.31 -9.02
N GLY A 176 -4.78 -0.97 -9.25
CA GLY A 176 -3.90 -1.90 -9.95
C GLY A 176 -3.58 -1.52 -11.40
N ARG A 177 -4.39 -0.68 -12.06
CA ARG A 177 -4.04 -0.16 -13.39
C ARG A 177 -2.90 0.85 -13.28
N LYS A 178 -3.04 1.83 -12.39
CA LYS A 178 -1.99 2.82 -12.12
C LYS A 178 -0.70 2.21 -11.60
N GLN A 179 -0.79 1.23 -10.71
CA GLN A 179 0.36 0.46 -10.28
C GLN A 179 1.10 -0.20 -11.46
N LYS A 180 0.38 -0.88 -12.36
CA LYS A 180 1.00 -1.55 -13.53
C LYS A 180 1.66 -0.55 -14.50
N GLU A 181 1.08 0.62 -14.68
CA GLU A 181 1.67 1.71 -15.48
C GLU A 181 3.02 2.16 -14.87
N ILE A 182 3.06 2.36 -13.56
CA ILE A 182 4.27 2.69 -12.81
C ILE A 182 5.32 1.57 -12.90
N GLU A 183 4.94 0.33 -12.60
CA GLU A 183 5.85 -0.84 -12.65
C GLU A 183 6.46 -1.03 -14.04
N LYS A 184 5.68 -0.80 -15.10
CA LYS A 184 6.17 -0.85 -16.49
C LYS A 184 7.26 0.20 -16.72
N PHE A 185 7.01 1.46 -16.34
CA PHE A 185 8.00 2.53 -16.45
C PHE A 185 9.28 2.22 -15.65
N LEU A 186 9.14 1.78 -14.39
CA LEU A 186 10.28 1.42 -13.54
C LEU A 186 11.12 0.30 -14.17
N LYS A 187 10.47 -0.71 -14.75
CA LYS A 187 11.15 -1.81 -15.46
C LYS A 187 11.88 -1.32 -16.71
N GLU A 188 11.24 -0.49 -17.53
CA GLU A 188 11.85 0.10 -18.73
C GLU A 188 13.08 0.93 -18.39
N LYS A 189 13.02 1.72 -17.31
CA LYS A 189 14.12 2.53 -16.81
C LYS A 189 15.12 1.79 -15.93
N LYS A 190 14.91 0.49 -15.69
CA LYS A 190 15.73 -0.36 -14.82
C LYS A 190 15.86 0.17 -13.38
N ILE A 191 14.81 0.82 -12.87
CA ILE A 191 14.71 1.29 -11.50
C ILE A 191 14.19 0.14 -10.65
N LYS A 192 15.07 -0.46 -9.84
CA LYS A 192 14.69 -1.51 -8.88
C LYS A 192 14.32 -0.85 -7.56
N THR A 193 13.11 -1.09 -7.08
CA THR A 193 12.58 -0.59 -5.81
C THR A 193 12.04 -1.76 -4.99
N GLU A 194 12.00 -1.58 -3.68
CA GLU A 194 11.32 -2.49 -2.77
C GLU A 194 9.80 -2.24 -2.80
N TYR A 195 9.30 -1.04 -3.14
CA TYR A 195 7.90 -0.65 -2.92
C TYR A 195 6.85 -1.64 -3.44
N PHE A 196 7.01 -2.14 -4.66
CA PHE A 196 6.06 -3.07 -5.28
C PHE A 196 6.42 -4.56 -5.12
N LYS A 197 7.41 -4.91 -4.30
CA LYS A 197 7.74 -6.31 -4.03
C LYS A 197 6.65 -6.96 -3.19
N LYS A 198 6.26 -8.17 -3.59
CA LYS A 198 5.36 -9.05 -2.84
C LYS A 198 6.16 -9.97 -1.94
#